data_AF-A0A699XEW3-F1
#
_entry.id   AF-A0A699XEW3-F1
#
_cell.length_a   1.000
_cell.length_b   1.000
_cell.length_c   1.000
_cell.angle_alpha   90.00
_cell.angle_beta   90.00
_cell.angle_gamma   90.00
#
_symmetry.space_group_name_H-M   'P 1'
#
loop_
_entity.id
_entity.type
_entity.pdbx_description
1 polymer ?
#
loop_
_entity_poly.entity_id
_entity_poly.type
_entity_poly.pdbx_seq_one_letter_code
_entity_poly.pdbx_strand_id
1 'polypeptide(L)'
;QTTLSPPTKKGYIVTNANCSTTGLVVPLAALEKAFGPIKTVMVTTMQAISGSGYPGVPSLDIIDNVVPYIGSEEEKIEWETSKIL
;
A
#
# COMPACT_ATOMS: atom_id res chain seq x y z
N GLN A 1 -10.27 6.15 -30.54
CA GLN A 1 -9.59 6.22 -29.24
C GLN A 1 -10.53 6.91 -28.27
N THR A 2 -11.31 6.15 -27.52
CA THR A 2 -12.30 6.67 -26.58
C THR A 2 -11.54 7.11 -25.32
N THR A 3 -11.42 8.41 -25.09
CA THR A 3 -10.87 8.95 -23.85
C THR A 3 -11.75 8.49 -22.69
N LEU A 4 -11.23 7.64 -21.82
CA LEU A 4 -11.92 7.03 -20.66
C LEU A 4 -12.30 8.03 -19.55
N SER A 5 -12.10 9.34 -19.78
CA SER A 5 -12.25 10.36 -18.75
C SER A 5 -13.43 11.28 -19.09
N PRO A 6 -14.52 11.29 -18.30
CA PRO A 6 -15.58 12.27 -18.47
C PRO A 6 -15.02 13.70 -18.24
N PRO A 7 -15.49 14.72 -18.98
CA PRO A 7 -15.02 16.09 -18.81
C PRO A 7 -15.38 16.59 -17.41
N THR A 8 -14.37 16.83 -16.58
CA THR A 8 -14.56 17.30 -15.21
C THR A 8 -14.87 18.80 -15.21
N LYS A 9 -16.02 19.18 -14.65
CA LYS A 9 -16.49 20.58 -14.61
C LYS A 9 -15.69 21.47 -13.63
N LYS A 10 -14.89 20.87 -12.74
CA LYS A 10 -14.04 21.53 -11.71
C LYS A 10 -12.77 20.67 -11.47
N GLY A 11 -11.72 21.25 -10.89
CA GLY A 11 -10.51 20.52 -10.48
C GLY A 11 -10.77 19.58 -9.29
N TYR A 12 -9.99 18.51 -9.19
CA TYR A 12 -10.08 17.50 -8.13
C TYR A 12 -8.68 16.92 -7.81
N ILE A 13 -8.57 16.25 -6.66
CA ILE A 13 -7.34 15.58 -6.20
C ILE A 13 -7.61 14.08 -6.10
N VAL A 14 -6.69 13.30 -6.64
CA VAL A 14 -6.64 11.84 -6.48
C VAL A 14 -5.32 11.49 -5.80
N THR A 15 -5.40 10.67 -4.76
CA THR A 15 -4.25 10.20 -3.99
C THR A 15 -4.10 8.70 -4.17
N ASN A 16 -2.86 8.25 -4.35
CA ASN A 16 -2.55 6.83 -4.35
C ASN A 16 -2.34 6.35 -2.90
N ALA A 17 -2.52 5.05 -2.70
CA ALA A 17 -2.27 4.40 -1.43
C ALA A 17 -0.76 4.33 -1.10
N ASN A 18 -0.45 4.00 0.14
CA ASN A 18 0.85 3.49 0.55
C ASN A 18 1.26 2.29 -0.35
N CYS A 19 2.56 2.15 -0.58
CA CYS A 19 3.11 1.15 -1.47
C CYS A 19 2.81 -0.29 -1.02
N SER A 20 2.94 -0.57 0.28
CA SER A 20 2.64 -1.86 0.89
C SER A 20 1.14 -2.16 0.83
N THR A 21 0.29 -1.17 1.12
CA THR A 21 -1.16 -1.27 0.97
C THR A 21 -1.54 -1.65 -0.47
N THR A 22 -0.92 -1.01 -1.46
CA THR A 22 -1.19 -1.28 -2.89
C THR A 22 -0.93 -2.75 -3.23
N GLY A 23 0.17 -3.32 -2.73
CA GLY A 23 0.48 -4.74 -2.91
C GLY A 23 -0.52 -5.69 -2.24
N LEU A 24 -1.14 -5.24 -1.15
CA LEU A 24 -2.10 -6.03 -0.36
C LEU A 24 -3.53 -5.97 -0.94
N VAL A 25 -4.03 -4.78 -1.28
CA VAL A 25 -5.45 -4.58 -1.67
C VAL A 25 -5.78 -5.21 -3.02
N VAL A 26 -4.83 -5.29 -3.95
CA VAL A 26 -5.06 -5.87 -5.28
C VAL A 26 -5.48 -7.35 -5.21
N PRO A 27 -4.72 -8.25 -4.55
CA PRO A 27 -5.16 -9.63 -4.38
C PRO A 27 -6.38 -9.76 -3.46
N LEU A 28 -6.50 -8.96 -2.39
CA LEU A 28 -7.66 -9.01 -1.50
C LEU A 28 -8.96 -8.66 -2.22
N ALA A 29 -8.97 -7.63 -3.08
CA ALA A 29 -10.14 -7.28 -3.90
C ALA A 29 -10.58 -8.44 -4.81
N ALA A 30 -9.61 -9.17 -5.39
CA ALA A 30 -9.90 -10.32 -6.22
C ALA A 30 -10.49 -11.49 -5.40
N LEU A 31 -9.93 -11.74 -4.22
CA LEU A 31 -10.43 -12.78 -3.29
C LEU A 31 -11.83 -12.46 -2.78
N GLU A 32 -12.07 -11.23 -2.34
CA GLU A 32 -13.36 -10.80 -1.82
C GLU A 32 -14.46 -10.88 -2.89
N LYS A 33 -14.15 -10.49 -4.12
CA LYS A 33 -15.07 -10.64 -5.25
C LYS A 33 -15.41 -12.09 -5.58
N ALA A 34 -14.46 -13.02 -5.40
CA ALA A 34 -14.64 -14.43 -5.75
C ALA A 34 -15.28 -15.25 -4.61
N PHE A 35 -14.96 -14.94 -3.36
CA PHE A 35 -15.28 -15.77 -2.19
C PHE A 35 -16.15 -15.07 -1.14
N GLY A 36 -16.47 -13.79 -1.34
CA GLY A 36 -17.23 -12.98 -0.40
C GLY A 36 -16.36 -12.26 0.65
N PRO A 37 -16.99 -11.59 1.62
CA PRO A 37 -16.31 -10.68 2.55
C PRO A 37 -15.21 -11.35 3.36
N ILE A 38 -14.08 -10.66 3.50
CA ILE A 38 -12.93 -11.14 4.28
C ILE A 38 -13.05 -10.63 5.72
N LYS A 39 -13.06 -11.55 6.68
CA LYS A 39 -13.20 -11.20 8.11
C LYS A 39 -11.88 -10.78 8.75
N THR A 40 -10.77 -11.40 8.37
CA THR A 40 -9.48 -11.21 9.03
C THR A 40 -8.35 -11.49 8.04
N VAL A 41 -7.32 -10.64 8.07
CA VAL A 41 -6.09 -10.79 7.29
C VAL A 41 -4.92 -10.66 8.26
N MET A 42 -3.95 -11.57 8.17
CA MET A 42 -2.66 -11.45 8.85
C MET A 42 -1.61 -11.22 7.78
N VAL A 43 -0.84 -10.14 7.91
CA VAL A 43 0.13 -9.70 6.90
C VAL A 43 1.49 -9.50 7.55
N THR A 44 2.53 -9.91 6.84
CA THR A 44 3.92 -9.57 7.16
C THR A 44 4.56 -9.03 5.90
N THR A 45 5.14 -7.82 5.97
CA THR A 45 5.79 -7.18 4.84
C THR A 45 7.31 -7.28 4.96
N MET A 46 7.98 -7.50 3.83
CA MET A 46 9.43 -7.36 3.70
C MET A 46 9.67 -6.25 2.68
N GLN A 47 10.02 -5.07 3.16
CA GLN A 47 10.03 -3.85 2.35
C GLN A 47 11.45 -3.49 1.91
N ALA A 48 11.59 -3.11 0.64
CA ALA A 48 12.86 -2.68 0.09
C ALA A 48 13.25 -1.29 0.63
N ILE A 49 14.56 -1.08 0.85
CA ILE A 49 15.12 0.19 1.33
C ILE A 49 14.83 1.40 0.42
N SER A 50 14.52 1.14 -0.86
CA SER A 50 14.13 2.19 -1.82
C SER A 50 12.85 2.92 -1.41
N GLY A 51 11.99 2.30 -0.58
CA GLY A 51 10.77 2.92 -0.06
C GLY A 51 11.03 4.12 0.87
N SER A 52 12.20 4.17 1.51
CA SER A 52 12.60 5.28 2.38
C SER A 52 13.22 6.46 1.63
N GLY A 53 13.33 6.39 0.30
CA GLY A 53 13.97 7.43 -0.52
C GLY A 53 15.48 7.52 -0.34
N TYR A 54 16.08 8.62 -0.79
CA TYR A 54 17.50 8.94 -0.56
C TYR A 54 17.61 10.16 0.38
N PRO A 55 18.45 10.13 1.43
CA PRO A 55 19.46 9.12 1.75
C PRO A 55 18.92 7.82 2.39
N GLY A 56 17.63 7.77 2.73
CA GLY A 56 16.94 6.53 3.11
C GLY A 56 17.47 5.85 4.36
N VAL A 57 17.44 4.51 4.34
CA VAL A 57 17.95 3.66 5.43
C VAL A 57 19.49 3.61 5.35
N PRO A 58 20.21 3.94 6.43
CA PRO A 58 21.66 3.79 6.49
C PRO A 58 22.13 2.37 6.19
N SER A 59 23.26 2.21 5.52
CA SER A 59 23.79 0.89 5.16
C SER A 59 24.09 0.01 6.38
N LEU A 60 24.62 0.61 7.46
CA LEU A 60 24.91 -0.10 8.70
C LEU A 60 23.65 -0.63 9.41
N ASP A 61 22.47 -0.07 9.13
CA ASP A 61 21.23 -0.52 9.74
C ASP A 61 20.64 -1.75 9.03
N ILE A 62 21.06 -2.06 7.79
CA ILE A 62 20.41 -3.06 6.94
C ILE A 62 21.32 -4.11 6.31
N ILE A 63 22.64 -3.87 6.21
CA ILE A 63 23.57 -4.89 5.72
C ILE A 63 23.62 -6.04 6.73
N ASP A 64 23.32 -7.25 6.27
CA ASP A 64 23.24 -8.46 7.11
C ASP A 64 22.28 -8.32 8.31
N ASN A 65 21.26 -7.48 8.17
CA ASN A 65 20.31 -7.17 9.23
C ASN A 65 18.88 -7.00 8.68
N VAL A 66 17.90 -7.08 9.58
CA VAL A 66 16.51 -6.69 9.31
C VAL A 66 16.08 -5.73 10.41
N VAL A 67 15.42 -4.63 10.01
CA VAL A 67 14.80 -3.69 10.95
C VAL A 67 13.31 -4.04 11.05
N PRO A 68 12.83 -4.59 12.18
CA PRO A 68 11.45 -5.08 12.31
C PRO A 68 10.48 -3.96 12.70
N TYR A 69 10.69 -2.75 12.16
CA TYR A 69 9.82 -1.60 12.44
C TYR A 69 9.98 -0.51 11.39
N ILE A 70 8.86 -0.05 10.83
CA ILE A 70 8.77 1.14 9.98
C ILE A 70 7.66 2.03 10.54
N GLY A 71 8.02 3.24 10.94
CA GLY A 71 7.11 4.16 11.64
C GLY A 71 5.82 4.43 10.86
N SER A 72 4.67 4.23 11.52
CA SER A 72 3.32 4.43 10.98
C SER A 72 2.94 3.55 9.78
N GLU A 73 3.75 2.55 9.42
CA GLU A 73 3.45 1.70 8.26
C GLU A 73 2.27 0.76 8.55
N GLU A 74 2.26 0.11 9.72
CA GLU A 74 1.21 -0.83 10.11
C GLU A 74 -0.17 -0.12 10.20
N GLU A 75 -0.22 1.01 10.90
CA GLU A 75 -1.44 1.82 11.04
C GLU A 75 -2.00 2.28 9.68
N LYS A 76 -1.12 2.67 8.74
CA LYS A 76 -1.53 3.06 7.39
C LYS A 76 -2.09 1.89 6.60
N ILE A 77 -1.45 0.72 6.67
CA ILE A 77 -1.92 -0.47 5.96
C ILE A 77 -3.32 -0.86 6.46
N GLU A 78 -3.54 -0.87 7.78
CA GLU A 78 -4.85 -1.19 8.36
C GLU A 78 -5.95 -0.22 7.90
N TRP A 79 -5.69 1.09 8.03
CA TRP A 79 -6.65 2.13 7.68
C TRP A 79 -6.91 2.21 6.17
N GLU A 80 -5.87 2.24 5.35
CA GLU A 80 -6.02 2.42 3.90
C GLU A 80 -6.66 1.19 3.24
N THR A 81 -6.32 -0.03 3.69
CA THR A 81 -6.96 -1.26 3.19
C THR A 81 -8.47 -1.19 3.40
N SER A 82 -8.90 -0.77 4.60
CA SER A 82 -10.32 -0.63 4.96
C SER A 82 -11.05 0.51 4.23
N LYS A 83 -10.30 1.46 3.66
CA LYS A 83 -10.87 2.57 2.89
C LYS A 83 -10.97 2.24 1.40
N ILE A 84 -10.07 1.40 0.89
CA ILE A 84 -9.96 1.07 -0.54
C ILE A 84 -10.90 -0.07 -0.93
N LEU A 85 -11.04 -1.09 -0.07
CA LEU A 85 -11.95 -2.23 -0.23
C LEU A 85 -13.30 -1.91 0.40
#